data_AF-A0A7Y8JGV0-F1
#
_entry.id   AF-A0A7Y8JGV0-F1
#
_cell.length_a   1.000
_cell.length_b   1.000
_cell.length_c   1.000
_cell.angle_alpha   90.00
_cell.angle_beta   90.00
_cell.angle_gamma   90.00
#
_symmetry.space_group_name_H-M   'P 1'
#
loop_
_entity.id
_entity.type
_entity.pdbx_description
1 polymer ?
#
loop_
_entity_poly.entity_id
_entity_poly.type
_entity_poly.pdbx_seq_one_letter_code
_entity_poly.pdbx_strand_id
1 'polypeptide(L)'
;MSGKRIIAFSLWGQNPKYTIGALKNAELAPVVYPGWVCRFYVAADTPDEIVQRLRGMNHVEVVKRGEPGGWRGSVWRFLPAAEPDVEVMISRDTDSRLGARERAAVEDWLASGHQFHIMRDHPFHSHWPILAGMWGVRGGVLMNIPELLHSRFMESTDTFNWGVDQVFLGKIIHPIVRHSTLVHDEISPALPFDAASERRPFPTTRMGRDFVGQVFDEEDRPVTRYAQALEEHLHRQSRDMKNQA
;
A
#
# COMPACT_ATOMS: atom_id res chain seq x y z
N MET A 1 3.73 -1.76 -27.07
CA MET A 1 4.64 -1.45 -25.94
C MET A 1 4.07 -2.12 -24.71
N SER A 2 4.87 -2.81 -23.91
CA SER A 2 4.39 -3.37 -22.63
C SER A 2 4.05 -2.20 -21.70
N GLY A 3 2.92 -2.27 -20.98
CA GLY A 3 2.53 -1.21 -20.03
C GLY A 3 3.50 -1.15 -18.85
N LYS A 4 3.50 -0.02 -18.14
CA LYS A 4 4.33 0.22 -16.95
C LYS A 4 3.79 -0.54 -15.75
N ARG A 5 4.69 -1.03 -14.89
CA ARG A 5 4.35 -1.51 -13.55
C ARG A 5 4.82 -0.51 -12.52
N ILE A 6 3.90 0.00 -11.71
CA ILE A 6 4.13 1.16 -10.87
C ILE A 6 3.97 0.81 -9.39
N ILE A 7 4.95 1.24 -8.59
CA ILE A 7 4.85 1.36 -7.13
C ILE A 7 4.57 2.82 -6.82
N ALA A 8 3.36 3.12 -6.38
CA ALA A 8 2.89 4.49 -6.20
C ALA A 8 2.97 4.93 -4.73
N PHE A 9 3.52 6.12 -4.52
CA PHE A 9 3.70 6.74 -3.21
C PHE A 9 3.19 8.18 -3.22
N SER A 10 2.64 8.62 -2.09
CA SER A 10 2.38 10.03 -1.81
C SER A 10 3.39 10.51 -0.76
N LEU A 11 3.94 11.70 -0.96
CA LEU A 11 4.93 12.28 -0.05
C LEU A 11 4.65 13.77 0.16
N TRP A 12 4.62 14.19 1.41
CA TRP A 12 4.47 15.59 1.78
C TRP A 12 5.06 15.90 3.16
N GLY A 13 5.22 17.18 3.44
CA GLY A 13 5.83 17.66 4.67
C GLY A 13 7.30 17.30 4.81
N GLN A 14 7.83 17.53 6.02
CA GLN A 14 9.27 17.48 6.28
C GLN A 14 9.68 16.38 7.26
N ASN A 15 8.74 15.57 7.74
CA ASN A 15 9.04 14.55 8.74
C ASN A 15 9.99 13.48 8.16
N PRO A 16 11.19 13.29 8.74
CA PRO A 16 12.19 12.31 8.29
C PRO A 16 11.66 10.88 8.14
N LYS A 17 10.70 10.48 8.99
CA LYS A 17 10.03 9.18 8.89
C LYS A 17 9.50 8.90 7.47
N TYR A 18 8.92 9.91 6.81
CA TYR A 18 8.36 9.77 5.47
C TYR A 18 9.35 10.17 4.37
N THR A 19 10.16 11.20 4.58
CA THR A 19 11.10 11.67 3.56
C THR A 19 12.29 10.72 3.38
N ILE A 20 12.90 10.27 4.47
CA ILE A 20 13.93 9.22 4.44
C ILE A 20 13.30 7.89 4.05
N GLY A 21 12.09 7.58 4.56
CA GLY A 21 11.36 6.38 4.16
C GLY A 21 11.11 6.28 2.66
N ALA A 22 10.76 7.39 2.00
CA ALA A 22 10.61 7.45 0.55
C ALA A 22 11.92 7.11 -0.19
N LEU A 23 13.05 7.67 0.27
CA LEU A 23 14.36 7.37 -0.31
C LEU A 23 14.75 5.91 -0.11
N LYS A 24 14.52 5.35 1.09
CA LYS A 24 14.77 3.93 1.38
C LYS A 24 13.95 3.01 0.50
N ASN A 25 12.67 3.31 0.30
CA ASN A 25 11.83 2.54 -0.61
C ASN A 25 12.28 2.64 -2.08
N ALA A 26 12.72 3.81 -2.52
CA ALA A 26 13.30 3.97 -3.85
C ALA A 26 14.60 3.14 -3.98
N GLU A 27 15.49 3.16 -2.99
CA GLU A 27 16.71 2.36 -2.95
C GLU A 27 16.43 0.83 -2.97
N LEU A 28 15.37 0.38 -2.30
CA LEU A 28 14.98 -1.03 -2.23
C LEU A 28 14.27 -1.54 -3.49
N ALA A 29 13.53 -0.68 -4.18
CA ALA A 29 12.68 -1.04 -5.32
C ALA A 29 13.37 -1.86 -6.43
N PRO A 30 14.58 -1.53 -6.93
CA PRO A 30 15.21 -2.31 -7.99
C PRO A 30 15.60 -3.73 -7.56
N VAL A 31 15.75 -3.97 -6.25
CA VAL A 31 16.04 -5.30 -5.68
C VAL A 31 14.74 -6.07 -5.46
N VAL A 32 13.73 -5.45 -4.86
CA VAL A 32 12.48 -6.13 -4.49
C VAL A 32 11.54 -6.29 -5.69
N TYR A 33 11.48 -5.29 -6.56
CA TYR A 33 10.62 -5.22 -7.74
C TYR A 33 11.43 -4.86 -9.01
N PRO A 34 12.32 -5.75 -9.50
CA PRO A 34 13.12 -5.45 -10.68
C PRO A 34 12.26 -5.06 -11.89
N GLY A 35 12.62 -3.95 -12.53
CA GLY A 35 11.92 -3.42 -13.71
C GLY A 35 10.64 -2.63 -13.43
N TRP A 36 10.23 -2.46 -12.17
CA TRP A 36 9.12 -1.58 -11.81
C TRP A 36 9.58 -0.14 -11.65
N VAL A 37 8.64 0.79 -11.82
CA VAL A 37 8.87 2.23 -11.64
C VAL A 37 8.28 2.66 -10.30
N CYS A 38 9.08 3.32 -9.47
CA CYS A 38 8.57 4.03 -8.30
C CYS A 38 8.05 5.40 -8.73
N ARG A 39 6.77 5.68 -8.49
CA ARG A 39 6.19 7.00 -8.75
C ARG A 39 5.84 7.70 -7.46
N PHE A 40 6.50 8.82 -7.20
CA PHE A 40 6.23 9.66 -6.03
C PHE A 40 5.44 10.90 -6.43
N TYR A 41 4.24 11.05 -5.86
CA TYR A 41 3.46 12.28 -5.90
C TYR A 41 3.88 13.16 -4.72
N VAL A 42 4.63 14.23 -5.00
CA VAL A 42 5.29 15.06 -3.99
C VAL A 42 4.61 16.40 -3.84
N ALA A 43 4.25 16.79 -2.62
CA ALA A 43 3.70 18.11 -2.32
C ALA A 43 4.76 19.22 -2.38
N ALA A 44 4.30 20.47 -2.50
CA ALA A 44 5.16 21.65 -2.57
C ALA A 44 5.97 21.90 -1.28
N ASP A 45 5.54 21.35 -0.15
CA ASP A 45 6.20 21.46 1.16
C ASP A 45 7.19 20.30 1.45
N THR A 46 7.45 19.44 0.46
CA THR A 46 8.50 18.41 0.54
C THR A 46 9.88 19.04 0.33
N PRO A 47 10.90 18.75 1.17
CA PRO A 47 12.23 19.31 1.00
C PRO A 47 12.83 19.04 -0.39
N ASP A 48 13.36 20.09 -1.05
CA ASP A 48 13.89 19.97 -2.41
C ASP A 48 15.05 18.96 -2.49
N GLU A 49 15.88 18.84 -1.45
CA GLU A 49 16.95 17.83 -1.40
C GLU A 49 16.40 16.40 -1.59
N ILE A 50 15.31 16.07 -0.91
CA ILE A 50 14.64 14.76 -1.02
C ILE A 50 14.12 14.56 -2.44
N VAL A 51 13.47 15.59 -3.00
CA VAL A 51 12.95 15.55 -4.37
C VAL A 51 14.07 15.35 -5.40
N GLN A 52 15.22 16.03 -5.24
CA GLN A 52 16.35 15.88 -6.15
C GLN A 52 17.00 14.50 -6.04
N ARG A 53 17.15 13.97 -4.82
CA ARG A 53 17.65 12.61 -4.62
C ARG A 53 16.76 11.55 -5.27
N LEU A 54 15.44 11.68 -5.13
CA LEU A 54 14.47 10.80 -5.82
C LEU A 54 14.62 10.89 -7.34
N ARG A 55 14.69 12.11 -7.91
CA ARG A 55 14.89 12.33 -9.35
C ARG A 55 16.21 11.81 -9.90
N GLY A 56 17.23 11.69 -9.05
CA GLY A 56 18.53 11.13 -9.43
C GLY A 56 18.50 9.63 -9.70
N MET A 57 17.42 8.92 -9.35
CA MET A 57 17.27 7.48 -9.55
C MET A 57 16.51 7.18 -10.86
N ASN A 58 17.12 6.39 -11.74
CA ASN A 58 16.60 6.11 -13.09
C ASN A 58 15.24 5.38 -13.15
N HIS A 59 14.87 4.67 -12.08
CA HIS A 59 13.62 3.92 -11.96
C HIS A 59 12.56 4.69 -11.16
N VAL A 60 12.78 5.99 -10.94
CA VAL A 60 11.89 6.85 -10.17
C VAL A 60 11.28 7.94 -11.05
N GLU A 61 9.96 8.09 -10.98
CA GLU A 61 9.21 9.21 -11.53
C GLU A 61 8.71 10.11 -10.39
N VAL A 62 8.95 11.41 -10.48
CA VAL A 62 8.47 12.39 -9.48
C VAL A 62 7.43 13.31 -10.10
N VAL A 63 6.21 13.26 -9.57
CA VAL A 63 5.08 14.11 -9.96
C VAL A 63 4.89 15.20 -8.89
N LYS A 64 5.31 16.43 -9.19
CA LYS A 64 5.11 17.57 -8.28
C LYS A 64 3.63 17.96 -8.23
N ARG A 65 3.10 18.14 -7.02
CA ARG A 65 1.80 18.74 -6.73
C ARG A 65 2.05 20.19 -6.36
N GLY A 66 1.42 21.13 -7.05
CA GLY A 66 1.63 22.57 -6.86
C GLY A 66 1.05 23.14 -5.55
N GLU A 67 0.67 22.27 -4.62
CA GLU A 67 -0.01 22.57 -3.37
C GLU A 67 0.75 21.94 -2.19
N PRO A 68 0.78 22.58 -1.00
CA PRO A 68 1.26 21.93 0.22
C PRO A 68 0.48 20.66 0.52
N GLY A 69 1.12 19.72 1.22
CA GLY A 69 0.49 18.47 1.55
C GLY A 69 -0.64 18.59 2.57
N GLY A 70 -1.38 17.50 2.67
CA GLY A 70 -2.44 17.34 3.66
C GLY A 70 -3.06 15.96 3.52
N TRP A 71 -4.10 15.69 4.30
CA TRP A 71 -4.80 14.40 4.26
C TRP A 71 -5.33 14.04 2.86
N ARG A 72 -5.66 15.04 2.03
CA ARG A 72 -6.05 14.85 0.62
C ARG A 72 -4.90 14.33 -0.26
N GLY A 73 -3.65 14.51 0.15
CA GLY A 73 -2.49 13.99 -0.56
C GLY A 73 -2.35 12.48 -0.49
N SER A 74 -2.96 11.84 0.51
CA SER A 74 -2.91 10.38 0.71
C SER A 74 -3.45 9.57 -0.49
N VAL A 75 -4.36 10.16 -1.29
CA VAL A 75 -4.96 9.50 -2.45
C VAL A 75 -4.24 9.78 -3.77
N TRP A 76 -3.22 10.65 -3.82
CA TRP A 76 -2.52 10.93 -5.08
C TRP A 76 -1.85 9.69 -5.67
N ARG A 77 -1.31 8.81 -4.81
CA ARG A 77 -0.78 7.50 -5.20
C ARG A 77 -1.80 6.56 -5.84
N PHE A 78 -3.10 6.88 -5.82
CA PHE A 78 -4.12 6.07 -6.49
C PHE A 78 -4.28 6.41 -7.97
N LEU A 79 -3.81 7.59 -8.39
CA LEU A 79 -3.99 8.13 -9.75
C LEU A 79 -3.45 7.22 -10.88
N PRO A 80 -2.32 6.50 -10.73
CA PRO A 80 -1.84 5.65 -11.82
C PRO A 80 -2.79 4.48 -12.16
N ALA A 81 -3.77 4.16 -11.30
CA ALA A 81 -4.78 3.14 -11.60
C ALA A 81 -5.67 3.48 -12.81
N ALA A 82 -5.71 4.76 -13.21
CA ALA A 82 -6.47 5.24 -14.35
C ALA A 82 -5.62 5.64 -15.56
N GLU A 83 -4.32 5.35 -15.54
CA GLU A 83 -3.44 5.71 -16.65
C GLU A 83 -3.43 4.59 -17.71
N PRO A 84 -3.74 4.89 -18.99
CA PRO A 84 -3.84 3.86 -20.04
C PRO A 84 -2.55 3.09 -20.32
N ASP A 85 -1.38 3.66 -20.01
CA ASP A 85 -0.08 3.02 -20.18
C ASP A 85 0.38 2.21 -18.95
N VAL A 86 -0.42 2.14 -17.89
CA VAL A 86 -0.12 1.39 -16.66
C VAL A 86 -0.76 0.01 -16.72
N GLU A 87 0.07 -1.03 -16.73
CA GLU A 87 -0.35 -2.44 -16.69
C GLU A 87 -0.73 -2.87 -15.26
N VAL A 88 0.02 -2.41 -14.28
CA VAL A 88 -0.16 -2.76 -12.86
C VAL A 88 0.22 -1.56 -12.00
N MET A 89 -0.59 -1.25 -11.00
CA MET A 89 -0.24 -0.32 -9.95
C MET A 89 -0.34 -1.01 -8.58
N ILE A 90 0.64 -0.78 -7.71
CA ILE A 90 0.56 -1.09 -6.29
C ILE A 90 0.74 0.20 -5.49
N SER A 91 -0.09 0.39 -4.46
CA SER A 91 -0.05 1.57 -3.60
C SER A 91 0.71 1.25 -2.33
N ARG A 92 1.67 2.09 -1.92
CA ARG A 92 2.51 1.88 -0.74
C ARG A 92 2.63 3.15 0.11
N ASP A 93 2.77 2.97 1.41
CA ASP A 93 3.16 4.05 2.34
C ASP A 93 4.68 4.22 2.32
N THR A 94 5.17 5.46 2.49
CA THR A 94 6.61 5.75 2.51
C THR A 94 7.29 5.30 3.79
N ASP A 95 6.53 5.10 4.87
CA ASP A 95 7.04 4.60 6.15
C ASP A 95 6.99 3.07 6.27
N SER A 96 6.58 2.35 5.22
CA SER A 96 6.62 0.89 5.18
C SER A 96 7.62 0.39 4.15
N ARG A 97 8.50 -0.54 4.53
CA ARG A 97 9.58 -1.00 3.65
C ARG A 97 9.13 -2.07 2.67
N LEU A 98 9.58 -1.92 1.43
CA LEU A 98 9.44 -2.95 0.41
C LEU A 98 10.22 -4.21 0.83
N GLY A 99 9.65 -5.39 0.63
CA GLY A 99 10.28 -6.65 1.04
C GLY A 99 9.92 -7.87 0.20
N ALA A 100 10.71 -8.94 0.32
CA ALA A 100 10.54 -10.15 -0.47
C ALA A 100 9.19 -10.87 -0.22
N ARG A 101 8.66 -10.79 1.00
CA ARG A 101 7.35 -11.35 1.36
C ARG A 101 6.20 -10.68 0.60
N GLU A 102 6.24 -9.36 0.44
CA GLU A 102 5.23 -8.67 -0.34
C GLU A 102 5.39 -8.91 -1.84
N ARG A 103 6.64 -9.01 -2.31
CA ARG A 103 6.92 -9.33 -3.70
C ARG A 103 6.31 -10.67 -4.08
N ALA A 104 6.51 -11.69 -3.25
CA ALA A 104 5.95 -13.02 -3.48
C ALA A 104 4.41 -13.00 -3.53
N ALA A 105 3.76 -12.25 -2.63
CA ALA A 105 2.30 -12.10 -2.65
C ALA A 105 1.78 -11.34 -3.89
N VAL A 106 2.51 -10.32 -4.33
CA VAL A 106 2.20 -9.60 -5.59
C VAL A 106 2.39 -10.50 -6.80
N GLU A 107 3.44 -11.33 -6.84
CA GLU A 107 3.66 -12.29 -7.93
C GLU A 107 2.57 -13.38 -7.97
N ASP A 108 2.17 -13.92 -6.82
CA ASP A 108 1.06 -14.88 -6.74
C ASP A 108 -0.25 -14.25 -7.24
N TRP A 109 -0.55 -13.02 -6.84
CA TRP A 109 -1.68 -12.29 -7.37
C TRP A 109 -1.61 -12.09 -8.88
N LEU A 110 -0.44 -11.68 -9.40
CA LEU A 110 -0.26 -11.49 -10.84
C LEU A 110 -0.39 -12.81 -11.62
N ALA A 111 -0.03 -13.94 -11.03
CA ALA A 111 -0.24 -15.26 -11.62
C ALA A 111 -1.71 -15.72 -11.55
N SER A 112 -2.46 -15.29 -10.53
CA SER A 112 -3.85 -15.72 -10.29
C SER A 112 -4.89 -15.21 -11.30
N GLY A 113 -4.58 -14.16 -12.05
CA GLY A 113 -5.52 -13.52 -12.99
C GLY A 113 -6.56 -12.59 -12.35
N HIS A 114 -6.60 -12.46 -11.02
CA HIS A 114 -7.47 -11.49 -10.34
C HIS A 114 -7.12 -10.05 -10.74
N GLN A 115 -8.13 -9.18 -10.79
CA GLN A 115 -7.98 -7.78 -11.18
C GLN A 115 -7.47 -6.89 -10.05
N PHE A 116 -7.67 -7.29 -8.80
CA PHE A 116 -7.34 -6.51 -7.62
C PHE A 116 -6.66 -7.35 -6.53
N HIS A 117 -5.82 -6.72 -5.71
CA HIS A 117 -5.04 -7.36 -4.64
C HIS A 117 -5.15 -6.59 -3.34
N ILE A 118 -5.27 -7.35 -2.25
CA ILE A 118 -5.24 -6.82 -0.89
C ILE A 118 -4.25 -7.66 -0.07
N MET A 119 -3.49 -7.00 0.79
CA MET A 119 -2.60 -7.66 1.75
C MET A 119 -2.92 -7.22 3.19
N ARG A 120 -3.08 -8.20 4.09
CA ARG A 120 -3.30 -7.98 5.53
C ARG A 120 -2.42 -8.93 6.33
N ASP A 121 -1.25 -8.43 6.73
CA ASP A 121 -0.22 -9.27 7.37
C ASP A 121 0.00 -9.01 8.86
N HIS A 122 -0.89 -8.24 9.51
CA HIS A 122 -0.78 -7.84 10.92
C HIS A 122 -2.18 -7.71 11.56
N PRO A 123 -2.36 -7.96 12.88
CA PRO A 123 -3.67 -7.89 13.55
C PRO A 123 -4.40 -6.56 13.40
N PHE A 124 -3.65 -5.47 13.27
CA PHE A 124 -4.23 -4.14 13.07
C PHE A 124 -4.72 -3.89 11.63
N HIS A 125 -4.39 -4.77 10.68
CA HIS A 125 -4.80 -4.65 9.28
C HIS A 125 -6.24 -5.10 9.04
N SER A 126 -6.84 -5.86 9.96
CA SER A 126 -8.17 -6.45 9.81
C SER A 126 -9.33 -5.46 9.99
N HIS A 127 -9.06 -4.22 10.41
CA HIS A 127 -10.08 -3.20 10.67
C HIS A 127 -10.66 -2.57 9.38
N TRP A 128 -9.93 -2.68 8.26
CA TRP A 128 -10.29 -2.02 7.00
C TRP A 128 -10.45 -3.06 5.88
N PRO A 129 -11.48 -2.92 5.02
CA PRO A 129 -11.58 -3.75 3.83
C PRO A 129 -10.33 -3.63 2.95
N ILE A 130 -9.74 -2.45 2.82
CA ILE A 130 -8.53 -2.22 2.04
C ILE A 130 -7.68 -1.21 2.81
N LEU A 131 -6.41 -1.54 3.12
CA LEU A 131 -5.48 -0.54 3.62
C LEU A 131 -4.88 0.24 2.46
N ALA A 132 -4.74 1.55 2.64
CA ALA A 132 -4.32 2.45 1.57
C ALA A 132 -2.90 2.20 1.06
N GLY A 133 -2.00 1.71 1.90
CA GLY A 133 -0.64 1.30 1.53
C GLY A 133 -0.49 -0.17 1.16
N MET A 134 -1.56 -0.96 1.04
CA MET A 134 -1.46 -2.44 0.94
C MET A 134 -2.40 -3.05 -0.11
N TRP A 135 -2.47 -2.42 -1.28
CA TRP A 135 -3.30 -2.91 -2.38
C TRP A 135 -2.61 -2.78 -3.73
N GLY A 136 -3.17 -3.48 -4.71
CA GLY A 136 -2.75 -3.43 -6.10
C GLY A 136 -3.92 -3.64 -7.06
N VAL A 137 -3.76 -3.16 -8.28
CA VAL A 137 -4.77 -3.27 -9.34
C VAL A 137 -4.13 -3.40 -10.71
N ARG A 138 -4.79 -4.12 -11.60
CA ARG A 138 -4.43 -4.19 -13.02
C ARG A 138 -4.96 -2.98 -13.79
N GLY A 139 -4.26 -2.62 -14.86
CA GLY A 139 -4.66 -1.57 -15.79
C GLY A 139 -6.06 -1.79 -16.34
N GLY A 140 -6.79 -0.70 -16.56
CA GLY A 140 -8.15 -0.74 -17.12
C GLY A 140 -9.28 -0.97 -16.11
N VAL A 141 -8.98 -1.39 -14.87
CA VAL A 141 -10.01 -1.73 -13.87
C VAL A 141 -10.62 -0.49 -13.21
N LEU A 142 -9.79 0.50 -12.86
CA LEU A 142 -10.19 1.69 -12.11
C LEU A 142 -9.95 2.98 -12.90
N MET A 143 -10.27 2.96 -14.20
CA MET A 143 -10.09 4.10 -15.11
C MET A 143 -10.84 5.36 -14.67
N ASN A 144 -11.90 5.22 -13.88
CA ASN A 144 -12.70 6.31 -13.36
C ASN A 144 -12.32 6.75 -11.92
N ILE A 145 -11.18 6.27 -11.38
CA ILE A 145 -10.77 6.65 -10.02
C ILE A 145 -10.59 8.16 -9.85
N PRO A 146 -10.11 8.95 -10.84
CA PRO A 146 -9.99 10.41 -10.68
C PRO A 146 -11.35 11.08 -10.46
N GLU A 147 -12.40 10.67 -11.17
CA GLU A 147 -13.76 11.20 -11.03
C GLU A 147 -14.37 10.79 -9.68
N LEU A 148 -14.15 9.55 -9.24
CA LEU A 148 -14.56 9.06 -7.93
C LEU A 148 -13.86 9.81 -6.79
N LEU A 149 -12.58 10.13 -6.96
CA LEU A 149 -11.84 10.96 -6.01
C LEU A 149 -12.37 12.41 -6.04
N HIS A 150 -12.58 12.99 -7.21
CA HIS A 150 -13.11 14.35 -7.35
C HIS A 150 -14.44 14.51 -6.61
N SER A 151 -15.42 13.67 -6.95
CA SER A 151 -16.75 13.65 -6.31
C SER A 151 -16.68 13.45 -4.80
N ARG A 152 -15.78 12.60 -4.29
CA ARG A 152 -15.68 12.35 -2.85
C ARG A 152 -15.00 13.48 -2.08
N PHE A 153 -13.91 14.03 -2.64
CA PHE A 153 -12.96 14.86 -1.89
C PHE A 153 -13.11 16.35 -2.17
N MET A 154 -13.47 16.74 -3.39
CA MET A 154 -13.60 18.15 -3.77
C MET A 154 -14.95 18.74 -3.32
N GLU A 155 -15.98 17.93 -3.11
CA GLU A 155 -17.27 18.35 -2.56
C GLU A 155 -17.30 18.34 -1.01
N SER A 156 -16.31 17.73 -0.36
CA SER A 156 -16.27 17.66 1.12
C SER A 156 -15.76 18.95 1.76
N THR A 157 -16.52 19.48 2.73
CA THR A 157 -16.14 20.64 3.57
C THR A 157 -15.36 20.25 4.83
N ASP A 158 -15.03 18.96 5.00
CA ASP A 158 -14.33 18.46 6.18
C ASP A 158 -12.91 19.02 6.24
N THR A 159 -12.50 19.47 7.44
CA THR A 159 -11.21 20.16 7.64
C THR A 159 -10.07 19.20 7.99
N PHE A 160 -10.36 18.01 8.55
CA PHE A 160 -9.37 16.98 8.85
C PHE A 160 -10.04 15.59 8.92
N ASN A 161 -9.54 14.63 8.14
CA ASN A 161 -10.11 13.28 8.12
C ASN A 161 -8.99 12.23 8.01
N TRP A 162 -8.46 11.78 9.15
CA TRP A 162 -7.46 10.70 9.18
C TRP A 162 -8.09 9.39 8.71
N GLY A 163 -7.39 8.65 7.84
CA GLY A 163 -7.88 7.37 7.27
C GLY A 163 -8.92 7.52 6.17
N VAL A 164 -9.11 8.73 5.63
CA VAL A 164 -10.07 9.01 4.55
C VAL A 164 -9.77 8.26 3.24
N ASP A 165 -8.50 7.96 2.97
CA ASP A 165 -8.08 7.09 1.87
C ASP A 165 -8.59 5.67 2.06
N GLN A 166 -8.47 5.11 3.28
CA GLN A 166 -9.04 3.80 3.61
C GLN A 166 -10.57 3.80 3.59
N VAL A 167 -11.21 4.89 4.04
CA VAL A 167 -12.67 5.04 3.95
C VAL A 167 -13.12 5.06 2.49
N PHE A 168 -12.41 5.80 1.61
CA PHE A 168 -12.68 5.82 0.19
C PHE A 168 -12.53 4.43 -0.43
N LEU A 169 -11.43 3.74 -0.14
CA LEU A 169 -11.20 2.39 -0.65
C LEU A 169 -12.28 1.43 -0.16
N GLY A 170 -12.63 1.45 1.13
CA GLY A 170 -13.62 0.53 1.69
C GLY A 170 -15.06 0.80 1.24
N LYS A 171 -15.46 2.07 1.07
CA LYS A 171 -16.84 2.42 0.71
C LYS A 171 -17.08 2.51 -0.79
N ILE A 172 -16.08 2.92 -1.56
CA ILE A 172 -16.24 3.22 -3.00
C ILE A 172 -15.58 2.13 -3.84
N ILE A 173 -14.30 1.82 -3.59
CA ILE A 173 -13.54 0.91 -4.46
C ILE A 173 -13.87 -0.55 -4.18
N HIS A 174 -13.96 -0.95 -2.91
CA HIS A 174 -14.17 -2.34 -2.52
C HIS A 174 -15.45 -2.95 -3.15
N PRO A 175 -16.63 -2.29 -3.16
CA PRO A 175 -17.80 -2.81 -3.86
C PRO A 175 -17.61 -3.05 -5.37
N ILE A 176 -16.74 -2.28 -6.03
CA ILE A 176 -16.45 -2.38 -7.47
C ILE A 176 -15.58 -3.61 -7.75
N VAL A 177 -14.58 -3.86 -6.91
CA VAL A 177 -13.52 -4.83 -7.20
C VAL A 177 -13.70 -6.20 -6.53
N ARG A 178 -14.51 -6.29 -5.45
CA ARG A 178 -14.57 -7.47 -4.55
C ARG A 178 -14.74 -8.84 -5.22
N HIS A 179 -15.40 -8.89 -6.39
CA HIS A 179 -15.65 -10.12 -7.14
C HIS A 179 -14.46 -10.60 -7.99
N SER A 180 -13.41 -9.79 -8.13
CA SER A 180 -12.14 -10.17 -8.77
C SER A 180 -10.96 -9.69 -7.94
N THR A 181 -11.01 -10.00 -6.64
CA THR A 181 -9.97 -9.67 -5.67
C THR A 181 -9.33 -10.93 -5.12
N LEU A 182 -7.99 -10.95 -5.11
CA LEU A 182 -7.22 -11.88 -4.28
C LEU A 182 -6.76 -11.17 -3.01
N VAL A 183 -7.04 -11.78 -1.87
CA VAL A 183 -6.66 -11.30 -0.54
C VAL A 183 -5.59 -12.22 0.03
N HIS A 184 -4.43 -11.67 0.33
CA HIS A 184 -3.42 -12.35 1.14
C HIS A 184 -3.57 -11.93 2.60
N ASP A 185 -3.98 -12.87 3.44
CA ASP A 185 -4.25 -12.64 4.86
C ASP A 185 -3.98 -13.91 5.67
N GLU A 186 -3.02 -13.82 6.59
CA GLU A 186 -2.60 -14.93 7.46
C GLU A 186 -3.00 -14.72 8.92
N ILE A 187 -3.61 -13.57 9.24
CA ILE A 187 -3.86 -13.14 10.61
C ILE A 187 -5.34 -13.18 10.94
N SER A 188 -6.18 -12.69 10.03
CA SER A 188 -7.59 -12.49 10.30
C SER A 188 -8.38 -13.77 10.02
N PRO A 189 -9.39 -14.10 10.85
CA PRO A 189 -10.44 -15.02 10.43
C PRO A 189 -11.12 -14.48 9.16
N ALA A 190 -11.91 -15.31 8.48
CA ALA A 190 -12.66 -14.86 7.30
C ALA A 190 -13.50 -13.62 7.65
N LEU A 191 -13.16 -12.47 7.09
CA LEU A 191 -13.81 -11.19 7.37
C LEU A 191 -15.08 -11.07 6.50
N PRO A 192 -16.20 -10.54 7.02
CA PRO A 192 -17.45 -10.47 6.26
C PRO A 192 -17.35 -9.73 4.92
N PHE A 193 -16.48 -8.71 4.84
CA PHE A 193 -16.27 -7.97 3.60
C PHE A 193 -15.47 -8.76 2.54
N ASP A 194 -14.74 -9.80 2.92
CA ASP A 194 -14.03 -10.68 1.99
C ASP A 194 -14.91 -11.80 1.42
N ALA A 195 -16.20 -11.87 1.78
CA ALA A 195 -17.07 -13.01 1.42
C ALA A 195 -17.16 -13.29 -0.09
N ALA A 196 -16.90 -12.28 -0.92
CA ALA A 196 -16.91 -12.39 -2.38
C ALA A 196 -15.50 -12.53 -3.01
N SER A 197 -14.44 -12.51 -2.21
CA SER A 197 -13.05 -12.48 -2.65
C SER A 197 -12.35 -13.80 -2.38
N GLU A 198 -11.39 -14.16 -3.23
CA GLU A 198 -10.52 -15.30 -2.95
C GLU A 198 -9.53 -14.91 -1.85
N ARG A 199 -9.35 -15.79 -0.85
CA ARG A 199 -8.39 -15.59 0.24
C ARG A 199 -7.31 -16.66 0.19
N ARG A 200 -6.04 -16.25 0.33
CA ARG A 200 -4.87 -17.11 0.45
C ARG A 200 -3.98 -16.69 1.62
N PRO A 201 -3.23 -17.62 2.23
CA PRO A 201 -2.11 -17.23 3.08
C PRO A 201 -1.02 -16.57 2.24
N PHE A 202 -0.06 -15.89 2.88
CA PHE A 202 1.12 -15.39 2.18
C PHE A 202 1.94 -16.54 1.56
N PRO A 203 2.52 -16.39 0.35
CA PRO A 203 3.24 -17.48 -0.32
C PRO A 203 4.56 -17.87 0.37
N THR A 204 5.04 -17.05 1.30
CA THR A 204 6.26 -17.31 2.08
C THR A 204 5.92 -17.45 3.56
N THR A 205 6.79 -18.13 4.31
CA THR A 205 6.69 -18.16 5.76
C THR A 205 7.15 -16.83 6.36
N ARG A 206 6.49 -16.40 7.44
CA ARG A 206 6.91 -15.22 8.20
C ARG A 206 8.27 -15.47 8.87
N MET A 207 9.18 -14.51 8.73
CA MET A 207 10.46 -14.52 9.45
C MET A 207 10.33 -13.66 10.71
N GLY A 208 10.44 -14.29 11.88
CA GLY A 208 10.37 -13.59 13.17
C GLY A 208 9.08 -12.77 13.33
N ARG A 209 9.23 -11.46 13.55
CA ARG A 209 8.12 -10.49 13.75
C ARG A 209 7.97 -9.56 12.55
N ASP A 210 8.54 -9.91 11.41
CA ASP A 210 8.45 -9.10 10.21
C ASP A 210 7.06 -9.30 9.58
N PHE A 211 6.51 -8.24 9.00
CA PHE A 211 5.23 -8.29 8.32
C PHE A 211 5.16 -7.27 7.19
N VAL A 212 4.33 -7.54 6.19
CA VAL A 212 4.10 -6.57 5.11
C VAL A 212 3.32 -5.38 5.64
N GLY A 213 3.76 -4.16 5.30
CA GLY A 213 3.19 -2.92 5.85
C GLY A 213 3.76 -2.55 7.22
N GLN A 214 4.91 -3.12 7.59
CA GLN A 214 5.62 -2.78 8.81
C GLN A 214 6.14 -1.36 8.75
N VAL A 215 5.78 -0.57 9.77
CA VAL A 215 6.17 0.84 9.88
C VAL A 215 7.58 0.98 10.45
N PHE A 216 8.37 1.83 9.83
CA PHE A 216 9.73 2.17 10.24
C PHE A 216 9.83 3.64 10.67
N ASP A 217 10.78 3.91 11.56
CA ASP A 217 11.19 5.27 11.93
C ASP A 217 12.22 5.85 10.94
N GLU A 218 12.70 7.05 11.24
CA GLU A 218 13.68 7.77 10.44
C GLU A 218 15.10 7.15 10.46
N GLU A 219 15.42 6.35 11.48
CA GLU A 219 16.66 5.56 11.56
C GLU A 219 16.55 4.17 10.93
N ASP A 220 15.48 3.92 10.17
CA ASP A 220 15.22 2.64 9.51
C ASP A 220 15.04 1.47 10.50
N ARG A 221 14.48 1.76 11.68
CA ARG A 221 14.14 0.75 12.69
C ARG A 221 12.64 0.47 12.69
N PRO A 222 12.22 -0.80 12.81
CA PRO A 222 10.82 -1.13 12.96
C PRO A 222 10.22 -0.52 14.22
N VAL A 223 9.02 0.06 14.12
CA VAL A 223 8.33 0.62 15.27
C VAL A 223 7.86 -0.51 16.21
N THR A 224 8.45 -0.56 17.41
CA THR A 224 8.35 -1.67 18.36
C THR A 224 6.92 -2.06 18.75
N ARG A 225 6.00 -1.08 18.87
CA ARG A 225 4.62 -1.34 19.30
C ARG A 225 3.88 -2.33 18.39
N TYR A 226 4.18 -2.31 17.09
CA TYR A 226 3.55 -3.23 16.14
C TYR A 226 4.16 -4.63 16.24
N ALA A 227 5.48 -4.71 16.39
CA ALA A 227 6.15 -6.00 16.61
C ALA A 227 5.64 -6.72 17.87
N GLN A 228 5.42 -5.98 18.96
CA GLN A 228 4.84 -6.52 20.20
C GLN A 228 3.41 -7.04 20.01
N ALA A 229 2.54 -6.25 19.34
CA ALA A 229 1.17 -6.65 19.08
C ALA A 229 1.07 -7.92 18.20
N LEU A 230 1.96 -8.05 17.22
CA LEU A 230 2.06 -9.25 16.40
C LEU A 230 2.49 -10.47 17.22
N GLU A 231 3.51 -10.32 18.06
CA GLU A 231 4.01 -11.39 18.93
C GLU A 231 2.93 -11.90 19.89
N GLU A 232 2.20 -11.00 20.53
CA GLU A 232 1.06 -11.34 21.39
C GLU A 232 -0.06 -12.08 20.65
N HIS A 233 -0.31 -11.73 19.38
CA HIS A 233 -1.29 -12.40 18.56
C HIS A 233 -0.85 -13.83 18.20
N LEU A 234 0.39 -13.99 17.71
CA LEU A 234 0.93 -15.30 17.33
C LEU A 234 1.00 -16.26 18.53
N HIS A 235 1.36 -15.75 19.72
CA HIS A 235 1.33 -16.56 20.95
C HIS A 235 -0.09 -17.03 21.33
N ARG A 236 -1.11 -16.18 21.15
CA ARG A 236 -2.51 -16.57 21.39
C ARG A 236 -2.97 -17.64 20.41
N GLN A 237 -2.73 -17.46 19.11
CA GLN A 237 -3.07 -18.45 18.09
C GLN A 237 -2.41 -19.82 18.36
N SER A 238 -1.12 -19.84 18.75
CA SER A 238 -0.42 -21.09 19.07
C SER A 238 -1.01 -21.81 20.29
N ARG A 239 -1.45 -21.05 21.32
CA ARG A 239 -2.12 -21.62 22.49
C ARG A 239 -3.48 -22.22 22.13
N ASP A 240 -4.27 -21.51 21.32
CA ASP A 240 -5.60 -21.97 20.93
C ASP A 240 -5.54 -23.25 20.08
N MET A 241 -4.58 -23.36 19.15
CA MET A 241 -4.34 -24.59 18.39
C MET A 241 -3.95 -25.77 19.27
N LYS A 242 -3.12 -25.54 20.31
CA LYS A 242 -2.71 -26.60 21.26
C LYS A 242 -3.85 -27.06 22.16
N ASN A 243 -4.83 -26.21 22.44
CA ASN A 243 -6.00 -26.55 23.27
C ASN A 243 -7.12 -27.25 22.48
N GLN A 244 -7.03 -27.28 21.14
CA GLN A 244 -8.00 -27.92 20.25
C GLN A 244 -7.51 -29.27 19.67
N ALA A 245 -6.26 -29.65 19.96
CA ALA A 245 -5.63 -30.92 19.55
C ALA A 245 -5.62 -31.92 20.72
#